data_AF-A0A7L4UPW6-F1
#
_entry.id   AF-A0A7L4UPW6-F1
#
_cell.length_a   1.000
_cell.length_b   1.000
_cell.length_c   1.000
_cell.angle_alpha   90.00
_cell.angle_beta   90.00
_cell.angle_gamma   90.00
#
_symmetry.space_group_name_H-M   'P 1'
#
loop_
_entity.id
_entity.type
_entity.pdbx_description
1 polymer ?
#
loop_
_entity_poly.entity_id
_entity_poly.type
_entity_poly.pdbx_seq_one_letter_code
_entity_poly.pdbx_strand_id
1 'polypeptide(L)' 'MNISKVIGIILIVVGIILAYYGVTTISENNHAIELFGAELDFSNESGKEQGYIYLGLALVAFIAGVFMVRKKK' A
#
# COMPACT_ATOMS: atom_id res chain seq x y z
N MET A 1 -1.30 26.16 11.16
CA MET A 1 -2.01 25.04 10.48
C MET A 1 -2.83 24.30 11.53
N ASN A 2 -4.11 23.98 11.28
CA ASN A 2 -4.90 23.19 12.27
C ASN A 2 -4.32 21.78 12.39
N ILE A 3 -4.25 21.23 13.62
CA ILE A 3 -3.68 19.90 13.89
C ILE A 3 -4.35 18.80 13.03
N SER A 4 -5.66 18.90 12.79
CA SER A 4 -6.40 17.97 11.95
C SER A 4 -5.91 17.95 10.49
N LYS A 5 -5.46 19.10 9.97
CA LYS A 5 -4.85 19.15 8.63
C LYS A 5 -3.45 18.54 8.62
N VAL A 6 -2.68 18.73 9.70
CA VAL A 6 -1.36 18.09 9.85
C VAL A 6 -1.52 16.57 9.84
N ILE A 7 -2.44 16.05 10.65
CA ILE A 7 -2.75 14.62 10.73
C ILE A 7 -3.22 14.09 9.37
N GLY A 8 -4.10 14.83 8.67
CA GLY A 8 -4.56 14.44 7.34
C GLY A 8 -3.43 14.38 6.30
N ILE A 9 -2.47 15.32 6.32
CA ILE A 9 -1.30 15.30 5.44
C ILE A 9 -0.41 14.08 5.75
N ILE A 10 -0.16 13.80 7.03
CA ILE A 10 0.62 12.62 7.43
C ILE A 10 -0.06 11.34 6.95
N LEU A 11 -1.40 11.25 7.08
CA LEU A 11 -2.16 10.09 6.65
C LEU A 11 -2.10 9.88 5.13
N ILE A 12 -2.10 10.96 4.34
CA ILE A 12 -1.87 10.91 2.89
C ILE A 12 -0.49 10.36 2.57
N VAL A 13 0.55 10.86 3.23
CA VAL A 13 1.94 10.42 3.02
C VAL A 13 2.09 8.93 3.36
N VAL A 14 1.54 8.49 4.49
CA VAL A 14 1.51 7.07 4.89
C VAL A 14 0.76 6.22 3.86
N GLY A 15 -0.37 6.71 3.35
CA GLY A 15 -1.13 6.03 2.29
C GLY A 15 -0.32 5.83 1.01
N ILE A 16 0.45 6.83 0.59
CA ILE A 16 1.33 6.71 -0.60
C ILE A 16 2.44 5.68 -0.36
N ILE A 17 3.04 5.66 0.83
CA ILE A 17 4.08 4.68 1.18
C ILE A 17 3.50 3.25 1.16
N LEU A 18 2.32 3.04 1.76
CA LEU A 18 1.63 1.75 1.73
C LEU A 18 1.27 1.34 0.30
N ALA A 19 0.86 2.28 -0.55
CA ALA A 19 0.57 1.99 -1.96
C ALA A 19 1.83 1.51 -2.70
N TYR A 20 2.98 2.17 -2.48
CA TYR A 20 4.25 1.75 -3.04
C TYR A 20 4.59 0.32 -2.62
N TYR A 21 4.56 0.03 -1.32
CA TYR A 21 4.80 -1.34 -0.83
C TYR A 21 3.80 -2.35 -1.38
N GLY A 22 2.51 -2.02 -1.42
CA GLY A 22 1.49 -2.91 -1.98
C GLY A 22 1.74 -3.26 -3.45
N VAL A 23 2.03 -2.26 -4.29
CA VAL A 23 2.36 -2.49 -5.71
C VAL A 23 3.66 -3.28 -5.86
N THR A 24 4.71 -2.93 -5.11
CA THR A 24 5.99 -3.64 -5.16
C THR A 24 5.83 -5.11 -4.74
N THR A 25 5.13 -5.38 -3.62
CA THR A 25 4.85 -6.74 -3.16
C THR A 25 4.04 -7.53 -4.19
N ILE A 26 3.00 -6.94 -4.80
CA ILE A 26 2.25 -7.63 -5.86
C ILE A 26 3.17 -7.90 -7.05
N SER A 27 3.97 -6.93 -7.47
CA SER A 27 4.85 -7.07 -8.63
C SER A 27 5.90 -8.16 -8.41
N GLU A 28 6.60 -8.13 -7.28
CA GLU A 28 7.64 -9.12 -6.93
C GLU A 28 7.06 -10.54 -6.82
N ASN A 29 5.86 -10.70 -6.25
CA ASN A 29 5.19 -11.99 -6.18
C ASN A 29 4.48 -12.39 -7.50
N ASN A 30 4.36 -11.48 -8.47
CA ASN A 30 3.84 -11.79 -9.80
C ASN A 30 4.94 -12.24 -10.76
N HIS A 31 6.19 -11.84 -10.51
CA HIS A 31 7.35 -12.40 -11.17
C HIS A 31 7.70 -13.72 -10.46
N ALA A 32 7.37 -14.85 -11.07
CA ALA A 32 8.04 -16.11 -10.75
C ALA A 32 9.54 -15.85 -10.93
N ILE A 33 10.28 -15.71 -9.83
CA ILE A 33 11.72 -15.49 -9.90
C ILE A 33 12.28 -16.83 -10.35
N GLU A 34 12.54 -16.97 -11.65
CA GLU A 34 13.27 -18.08 -12.27
C GLU A 34 14.72 -18.06 -11.75
N LEU A 35 14.90 -18.41 -10.48
CA LEU A 35 16.21 -18.67 -9.90
C LEU A 35 16.63 -20.04 -10.43
N PHE A 36 17.39 -20.04 -11.52
CA PHE A 36 18.08 -21.23 -12.05
C PHE A 36 17.17 -22.36 -12.57
N GLY A 37 15.98 -22.06 -13.10
CA GLY A 37 15.11 -23.08 -13.72
C GLY A 37 14.53 -24.10 -12.74
N ALA A 38 14.67 -23.87 -11.43
CA ALA A 38 13.90 -24.55 -10.40
C ALA A 38 12.70 -23.64 -10.06
N GLU A 39 11.50 -24.10 -10.37
CA GLU A 39 10.25 -23.51 -9.87
C GLU A 39 10.23 -23.67 -8.34
N LEU A 40 10.83 -22.72 -7.64
CA LEU A 40 10.72 -22.63 -6.19
C LEU A 40 9.33 -22.09 -5.89
N ASP A 41 8.37 -23.00 -5.80
CA ASP A 41 6.97 -22.75 -5.48
C ASP A 41 6.83 -22.38 -3.98
N PHE A 42 7.40 -21.24 -3.58
CA PHE A 42 7.18 -20.63 -2.28
C PHE A 42 5.83 -19.91 -2.30
N SER A 43 4.71 -20.64 -2.46
CA SER A 43 3.33 -20.16 -2.22
C SER A 43 3.12 -18.65 -2.50
N ASN A 44 3.29 -18.26 -3.77
CA ASN A 44 3.21 -16.86 -4.24
C ASN A 44 1.83 -16.20 -4.03
N GLU A 45 0.85 -16.95 -3.55
CA GLU A 45 -0.51 -16.49 -3.29
C GLU A 45 -0.58 -15.63 -2.02
N SER A 46 0.16 -16.00 -0.97
CA SER A 46 0.14 -15.26 0.30
C SER A 46 0.79 -13.88 0.19
N GLY A 47 1.86 -13.75 -0.61
CA GLY A 47 2.51 -12.46 -0.87
C GLY A 47 1.63 -11.52 -1.71
N LYS A 48 0.94 -12.05 -2.73
CA LYS A 48 -0.05 -11.29 -3.50
C LYS A 48 -1.21 -10.82 -2.63
N GLU A 49 -1.74 -11.69 -1.77
CA GLU A 49 -2.82 -11.35 -0.85
C GLU A 49 -2.41 -10.22 0.10
N GLN A 50 -1.21 -10.29 0.69
CA GLN A 50 -0.66 -9.20 1.51
C GLN A 50 -0.51 -7.90 0.73
N GLY A 51 -0.05 -7.97 -0.53
CA GLY A 51 0.04 -6.82 -1.42
C GLY A 51 -1.32 -6.14 -1.66
N TYR A 52 -2.39 -6.93 -1.86
CA TYR A 52 -3.76 -6.40 -1.97
C TYR A 52 -4.27 -5.79 -0.66
N ILE A 53 -3.91 -6.37 0.50
CA ILE A 53 -4.22 -5.78 1.81
C ILE A 53 -3.53 -4.41 1.96
N TYR A 54 -2.25 -4.30 1.60
CA TYR A 54 -1.53 -3.02 1.64
C TYR A 54 -2.14 -1.98 0.70
N LEU A 55 -2.54 -2.38 -0.52
CA LEU A 55 -3.25 -1.49 -1.45
C LEU A 55 -4.61 -1.05 -0.92
N GLY A 56 -5.38 -1.95 -0.31
CA GLY A 56 -6.67 -1.63 0.31
C GLY A 56 -6.51 -0.62 1.45
N LEU A 57 -5.56 -0.86 2.36
CA LEU A 57 -5.22 0.05 3.45
C LEU A 57 -4.73 1.41 2.93
N ALA A 58 -3.90 1.41 1.88
CA ALA A 58 -3.42 2.63 1.24
C ALA A 58 -4.57 3.48 0.70
N LEU A 59 -5.53 2.87 0.01
CA LEU A 59 -6.72 3.53 -0.51
C LEU A 59 -7.56 4.16 0.63
N VAL A 60 -7.83 3.40 1.68
CA VAL A 60 -8.61 3.88 2.83
C VAL A 60 -7.88 5.03 3.53
N ALA A 61 -6.58 4.89 3.81
CA ALA A 61 -5.77 5.92 4.45
C ALA A 61 -5.71 7.20 3.59
N PHE A 62 -5.51 7.07 2.28
CA PHE A 62 -5.45 8.21 1.36
C PHE A 62 -6.78 8.96 1.31
N ILE A 63 -7.90 8.26 1.13
CA ILE A 63 -9.24 8.88 1.10
C ILE A 63 -9.54 9.56 2.44
N ALA A 64 -9.28 8.89 3.56
CA ALA A 64 -9.47 9.45 4.89
C ALA A 64 -8.62 10.71 5.11
N GLY A 65 -7.35 10.68 4.68
CA GLY A 65 -6.42 11.80 4.79
C GLY A 65 -6.87 13.00 3.95
N VAL A 66 -7.26 12.77 2.69
CA VAL A 66 -7.80 13.82 1.81
C VAL A 66 -9.08 14.42 2.40
N PHE A 67 -9.99 13.59 2.90
CA PHE A 67 -11.22 14.07 3.52
C PHE A 67 -10.93 14.92 4.77
N MET A 68 -9.98 14.50 5.61
CA MET A 68 -9.59 15.23 6.82
C MET A 68 -8.91 16.58 6.51
N VAL A 69 -8.12 16.66 5.44
CA VAL A 69 -7.51 17.93 4.98
C VAL A 69 -8.56 18.87 4.39
N ARG A 70 -9.54 18.32 3.65
CA ARG A 70 -10.63 19.08 3.01
C ARG A 70 -11.70 19.54 3.98
N LYS A 71 -11.86 18.87 5.12
CA LYS A 71 -12.80 19.26 6.17
C LYS A 71 -12.44 20.68 6.64
N LYS A 72 -13.25 21.66 6.24
CA LYS A 72 -13.26 22.98 6.88
C LYS A 72 -13.83 22.81 8.29
N LYS A 73 -13.30 23.61 9.22
CA LYS A 73 -13.61 23.61 10.66
C LYS A 73 -15.03 23.15 10.94
#